data_AF-A0A378WDB8-F1
#
_entry.id   AF-A0A378WDB8-F1
#
_cell.length_a   1.000
_cell.length_b   1.000
_cell.length_c   1.000
_cell.angle_alpha   90.00
_cell.angle_beta   90.00
_cell.angle_gamma   90.00
#
_symmetry.space_group_name_H-M   'P 1'
#
loop_
_entity.id
_entity.type
_entity.pdbx_description
1 polymer ?
#
loop_
_entity_poly.entity_id
_entity_poly.type
_entity_poly.pdbx_seq_one_letter_code
_entity_poly.pdbx_strand_id
1 'polypeptide(L)'
;MFRYEVRTLASLPWPAGLGKDDYPGLRRAMRDLFKVECDNSAVHERAFAADAHYREVVDHWLSKASWSPSVVEVVSGATAFAHGVGCLGQAIEQGDWIDSARTHCDDRGIAHGARWDGGLFVAGDYLLSPITVCDESKAIDDGRHRLAYLRLREADGSGPSEILVKVSL
;
A
#
# COMPACT_ATOMS: atom_id res chain seq x y z
N MET A 1 6.27 16.69 9.99
CA MET A 1 5.66 17.09 8.71
C MET A 1 5.61 15.95 7.70
N PHE A 2 4.46 15.80 7.05
CA PHE A 2 4.18 14.83 6.00
C PHE A 2 3.37 15.53 4.89
N ARG A 3 3.24 14.86 3.75
CA ARG A 3 2.27 15.23 2.73
C ARG A 3 1.46 14.01 2.34
N TYR A 4 0.17 14.18 2.12
CA TYR A 4 -0.69 13.10 1.65
C TYR A 4 -1.04 13.37 0.20
N GLU A 5 -0.78 12.41 -0.68
CA GLU A 5 -0.88 12.58 -2.13
C GLU A 5 -1.56 11.37 -2.76
N VAL A 6 -2.26 11.60 -3.88
CA VAL A 6 -2.64 10.52 -4.79
C VAL A 6 -1.53 10.37 -5.83
N ARG A 7 -0.92 9.19 -5.91
CA ARG A 7 0.17 8.88 -6.83
C ARG A 7 -0.16 7.66 -7.67
N THR A 8 0.28 7.64 -8.93
CA THR A 8 0.21 6.43 -9.76
C THR A 8 1.04 5.31 -9.14
N LEU A 9 0.56 4.06 -9.20
CA LEU A 9 1.30 2.90 -8.68
C LEU A 9 2.69 2.75 -9.32
N ALA A 10 2.79 3.08 -10.61
CA ALA A 10 4.03 3.08 -11.38
C ALA A 10 5.07 4.11 -10.88
N SER A 11 4.61 5.23 -10.31
CA SER A 11 5.50 6.28 -9.77
C SER A 11 6.06 5.95 -8.38
N LEU A 12 5.48 4.98 -7.67
CA LEU A 12 5.92 4.62 -6.33
C LEU A 12 7.23 3.82 -6.36
N PRO A 13 8.11 3.95 -5.36
CA PRO A 13 9.33 3.16 -5.34
C PRO A 13 9.03 1.66 -5.18
N TRP A 14 9.95 0.81 -5.65
CA TRP A 14 9.85 -0.64 -5.42
C TRP A 14 10.27 -0.99 -4.00
N PRO A 15 9.54 -1.89 -3.32
CA PRO A 15 9.89 -2.29 -1.97
C PRO A 15 11.23 -3.05 -1.95
N ALA A 16 12.11 -2.69 -1.02
CA ALA A 16 13.25 -3.51 -0.64
C ALA A 16 12.73 -4.73 0.13
N GLY A 17 12.70 -5.88 -0.53
CA GLY A 17 12.13 -7.11 0.01
C GLY A 17 10.60 -7.04 0.18
N LEU A 18 9.96 -8.20 0.13
CA LEU A 18 8.55 -8.34 0.53
C LEU A 18 8.50 -8.70 2.02
N GLY A 19 8.85 -7.73 2.87
CA GLY A 19 9.15 -7.97 4.29
C GLY A 19 8.02 -7.66 5.28
N LYS A 20 7.58 -8.68 6.04
CA LYS A 20 7.10 -8.68 7.45
C LYS A 20 7.27 -10.12 7.98
N ASP A 21 7.48 -10.26 9.29
CA ASP A 21 7.54 -11.58 9.94
C ASP A 21 6.21 -12.36 9.84
N ASP A 22 5.10 -11.64 9.59
CA ASP A 22 3.76 -12.19 9.39
C ASP A 22 3.61 -13.05 8.11
N TYR A 23 4.57 -12.98 7.17
CA TYR A 23 4.56 -13.77 5.92
C TYR A 23 5.83 -14.63 5.78
N PRO A 24 6.08 -15.59 6.68
CA PRO A 24 7.33 -16.34 6.71
C PRO A 24 7.52 -17.19 5.44
N GLY A 25 6.43 -17.67 4.84
CA GLY A 25 6.45 -18.42 3.59
C GLY A 25 6.87 -17.57 2.39
N LEU A 26 6.29 -16.37 2.25
CA LEU A 26 6.68 -15.42 1.20
C LEU A 26 8.14 -14.99 1.35
N ARG A 27 8.57 -14.67 2.57
CA ARG A 27 9.95 -14.30 2.85
C ARG A 27 10.93 -15.42 2.47
N ARG A 28 10.59 -16.67 2.78
CA ARG A 28 11.40 -17.84 2.37
C ARG A 28 11.46 -17.95 0.85
N ALA A 29 10.32 -17.89 0.17
CA ALA A 29 10.27 -18.01 -1.28
C ALA A 29 11.06 -16.89 -1.99
N MET A 30 10.98 -15.64 -1.51
CA MET A 30 11.78 -14.53 -2.04
C MET A 30 13.28 -14.75 -1.83
N ARG A 31 13.69 -15.25 -0.66
CA ARG A 31 15.09 -15.62 -0.39
C ARG A 31 15.55 -16.75 -1.29
N ASP A 32 14.70 -17.70 -1.61
CA ASP A 32 15.05 -18.80 -2.51
C ASP A 32 15.27 -18.31 -3.94
N LEU A 33 14.44 -17.37 -4.42
CA LEU A 33 14.54 -16.78 -5.76
C LEU A 33 15.77 -15.88 -5.92
N PHE A 34 15.98 -14.94 -4.99
CA PHE A 34 16.99 -13.88 -5.17
C PHE A 34 18.24 -14.05 -4.31
N LYS A 35 18.26 -15.02 -3.39
CA LYS A 35 19.39 -15.27 -2.48
C LYS A 35 19.78 -13.98 -1.74
N VAL A 36 21.00 -13.50 -1.97
CA VAL A 36 21.55 -12.30 -1.34
C VAL A 36 20.88 -11.01 -1.82
N GLU A 37 20.24 -11.04 -2.99
CA GLU A 37 19.55 -9.88 -3.59
C GLU A 37 18.08 -9.75 -3.12
N CYS A 38 17.65 -10.57 -2.16
CA CYS A 38 16.25 -10.62 -1.68
C CYS A 38 15.75 -9.28 -1.12
N ASP A 39 16.64 -8.39 -0.69
CA ASP A 39 16.26 -7.07 -0.17
C ASP A 39 16.55 -5.94 -1.19
N ASN A 40 16.94 -6.28 -2.43
CA ASN A 40 17.24 -5.31 -3.48
C ASN A 40 15.98 -4.91 -4.28
N SER A 41 15.54 -3.66 -4.10
CA SER A 41 14.33 -3.12 -4.78
C SER A 41 14.41 -3.19 -6.30
N ALA A 42 15.58 -2.96 -6.91
CA ALA A 42 15.76 -3.03 -8.36
C ALA A 42 15.62 -4.46 -8.90
N VAL A 43 15.93 -5.48 -8.09
CA VAL A 43 15.70 -6.87 -8.46
C VAL A 43 14.21 -7.21 -8.43
N HIS A 44 13.48 -6.74 -7.42
CA HIS A 44 12.02 -6.87 -7.36
C HIS A 44 11.32 -6.19 -8.55
N GLU A 45 11.75 -4.98 -8.92
CA GLU A 45 11.24 -4.26 -10.08
C GLU A 45 11.41 -5.06 -11.38
N ARG A 46 12.65 -5.48 -11.67
CA ARG A 46 12.96 -6.23 -12.88
C ARG A 46 12.24 -7.58 -12.92
N ALA A 47 12.18 -8.28 -11.79
CA ALA A 47 11.49 -9.57 -11.70
C ALA A 47 9.98 -9.41 -11.87
N PHE A 48 9.37 -8.38 -11.29
CA PHE A 48 7.95 -8.12 -11.50
C PHE A 48 7.63 -7.94 -12.99
N ALA A 49 8.48 -7.22 -13.73
CA ALA A 49 8.29 -7.00 -15.16
C ALA A 49 8.50 -8.29 -16.00
N ALA A 50 9.57 -9.05 -15.72
CA ALA A 50 10.06 -10.09 -16.62
C ALA A 50 9.75 -11.54 -16.18
N ASP A 51 9.48 -11.78 -14.90
CA ASP A 51 9.42 -13.13 -14.32
C ASP A 51 8.00 -13.49 -13.87
N ALA A 52 7.38 -14.42 -14.61
CA ALA A 52 6.05 -14.94 -14.28
C ALA A 52 6.04 -15.73 -12.96
N HIS A 53 7.11 -16.48 -12.68
CA HIS A 53 7.21 -17.26 -11.46
C HIS A 53 7.31 -16.36 -10.22
N TYR A 54 8.04 -15.24 -10.32
CA TYR A 54 8.02 -14.22 -9.27
C TYR A 54 6.59 -13.74 -8.98
N ARG A 55 5.83 -13.37 -10.02
CA ARG A 55 4.44 -12.91 -9.85
C ARG A 55 3.54 -13.99 -9.23
N GLU A 56 3.68 -15.24 -9.66
CA GLU A 56 2.96 -16.38 -9.07
C GLU A 56 3.26 -16.56 -7.58
N VAL A 57 4.53 -16.45 -7.18
CA VAL A 57 4.92 -16.57 -5.77
C VAL A 57 4.33 -15.44 -4.94
N VAL A 58 4.40 -14.19 -5.42
CA VAL A 58 3.81 -13.04 -4.73
C VAL A 58 2.31 -13.23 -4.59
N ASP A 59 1.62 -13.60 -5.67
CA ASP A 59 0.17 -13.81 -5.65
C ASP A 59 -0.25 -14.95 -4.72
N HIS A 60 0.43 -16.10 -4.81
CA HIS A 60 0.15 -17.29 -3.99
C HIS A 60 0.13 -16.99 -2.49
N TRP A 61 1.06 -16.15 -2.02
CA TRP A 61 1.17 -15.83 -0.61
C TRP A 61 0.28 -14.67 -0.19
N LEU A 62 0.21 -13.60 -1.01
CA LEU A 62 -0.51 -12.40 -0.62
C LEU A 62 -2.03 -12.54 -0.78
N SER A 63 -2.53 -13.33 -1.73
CA SER A 63 -3.95 -13.66 -1.86
C SER A 63 -4.55 -14.44 -0.68
N LYS A 64 -3.70 -14.97 0.21
CA LYS A 64 -4.12 -15.67 1.43
C LYS A 64 -4.19 -14.76 2.66
N ALA A 65 -3.67 -13.54 2.55
CA ALA A 65 -3.70 -12.61 3.66
C ALA A 65 -5.14 -12.15 3.93
N SER A 66 -5.51 -11.96 5.20
CA SER A 66 -6.88 -11.60 5.61
C SER A 66 -7.40 -10.30 4.98
N TRP A 67 -6.51 -9.40 4.58
CA TRP A 67 -6.84 -8.13 3.92
C TRP A 67 -6.95 -8.23 2.41
N SER A 68 -6.42 -9.28 1.79
CA SER A 68 -6.38 -9.39 0.33
C SER A 68 -7.75 -9.36 -0.35
N PRO A 69 -8.85 -9.91 0.23
CA PRO A 69 -10.15 -9.88 -0.44
C PRO A 69 -10.72 -8.46 -0.61
N SER A 70 -10.35 -7.52 0.27
CA SER A 70 -10.93 -6.17 0.27
C SER A 70 -9.95 -5.06 -0.08
N VAL A 71 -8.63 -5.28 -0.06
CA VAL A 71 -7.63 -4.21 -0.21
C VAL A 71 -7.79 -3.40 -1.49
N VAL A 72 -8.15 -4.03 -2.61
CA VAL A 72 -8.37 -3.33 -3.90
C VAL A 72 -9.52 -2.34 -3.78
N GLU A 73 -10.66 -2.79 -3.28
CA GLU A 73 -11.85 -1.96 -3.08
C GLU A 73 -11.59 -0.87 -2.05
N VAL A 74 -10.98 -1.22 -0.92
CA VAL A 74 -10.65 -0.31 0.18
C VAL A 74 -9.73 0.81 -0.29
N VAL A 75 -8.66 0.47 -1.00
CA VAL A 75 -7.69 1.46 -1.50
C VAL A 75 -8.33 2.33 -2.58
N SER A 76 -9.12 1.74 -3.48
CA SER A 76 -9.84 2.49 -4.51
C SER A 76 -10.82 3.48 -3.90
N GLY A 77 -11.63 3.05 -2.93
CA GLY A 77 -12.57 3.89 -2.22
C GLY A 77 -11.87 5.02 -1.45
N ALA A 78 -10.83 4.68 -0.67
CA ALA A 78 -10.05 5.68 0.06
C ALA A 78 -9.39 6.71 -0.87
N THR A 79 -8.88 6.28 -2.02
CA THR A 79 -8.27 7.15 -3.03
C THR A 79 -9.32 8.09 -3.64
N ALA A 80 -10.52 7.59 -3.92
CA ALA A 80 -11.63 8.43 -4.37
C ALA A 80 -12.06 9.46 -3.30
N PHE A 81 -12.07 9.08 -2.02
CA PHE A 81 -12.42 9.98 -0.92
C PHE A 81 -11.33 11.03 -0.62
N ALA A 82 -10.06 10.70 -0.86
CA ALA A 82 -8.92 11.57 -0.56
C ALA A 82 -9.05 12.97 -1.18
N HIS A 83 -9.62 13.07 -2.39
CA HIS A 83 -9.84 14.34 -3.09
C HIS A 83 -10.78 15.30 -2.35
N GLY A 84 -11.64 14.79 -1.47
CA GLY A 84 -12.51 15.62 -0.65
C GLY A 84 -11.94 15.97 0.73
N VAL A 85 -10.69 15.56 1.04
CA VAL A 85 -9.99 15.94 2.26
C VAL A 85 -9.26 17.26 2.01
N GLY A 86 -9.57 18.29 2.80
CA GLY A 86 -9.20 19.68 2.49
C GLY A 86 -7.70 19.97 2.46
N CYS A 87 -6.88 19.13 3.11
CA CYS A 87 -5.43 19.30 3.19
C CYS A 87 -4.64 18.36 2.26
N LEU A 88 -5.30 17.69 1.31
CA LEU A 88 -4.62 16.87 0.31
C LEU A 88 -3.56 17.68 -0.46
N GLY A 89 -2.36 17.11 -0.62
CA GLY A 89 -1.22 17.74 -1.29
C GLY A 89 -0.48 18.79 -0.46
N GLN A 90 -0.97 19.16 0.71
CA GLN A 90 -0.32 20.14 1.59
C GLN A 90 0.68 19.45 2.51
N ALA A 91 1.79 20.14 2.79
CA ALA A 91 2.71 19.71 3.83
C ALA A 91 2.10 20.09 5.20
N ILE A 92 1.82 19.10 6.04
CA ILE A 92 1.04 19.22 7.29
C ILE A 92 1.59 18.28 8.36
N GLU A 93 1.17 18.42 9.61
CA GLU A 93 1.43 17.38 10.60
C GLU A 93 0.51 16.17 10.39
N GLN A 94 0.98 14.98 10.79
CA GLN A 94 0.19 13.75 10.64
C GLN A 94 -1.15 13.84 11.36
N GLY A 95 -1.19 14.51 12.52
CA GLY A 95 -2.41 14.74 13.28
C GLY A 95 -3.46 15.52 12.48
N ASP A 96 -3.04 16.58 11.78
CA ASP A 96 -3.92 17.43 10.99
C ASP A 96 -4.60 16.66 9.85
N TRP A 97 -3.86 15.75 9.19
CA TRP A 97 -4.46 14.85 8.20
C TRP A 97 -5.49 13.93 8.84
N ILE A 98 -5.12 13.26 9.93
CA ILE A 98 -5.98 12.29 10.61
C ILE A 98 -7.28 12.95 11.05
N ASP A 99 -7.21 14.16 11.61
CA ASP A 99 -8.39 14.89 12.06
C ASP A 99 -9.28 15.33 10.89
N SER A 100 -8.68 15.81 9.79
CA SER A 100 -9.43 16.19 8.57
C SER A 100 -10.08 14.98 7.90
N ALA A 101 -9.34 13.88 7.76
CA ALA A 101 -9.84 12.63 7.18
C ALA A 101 -10.94 12.00 8.05
N ARG A 102 -10.79 12.03 9.39
CA ARG A 102 -11.82 11.55 10.31
C ARG A 102 -13.11 12.36 10.18
N THR A 103 -12.99 13.70 10.20
CA THR A 103 -14.13 14.60 10.00
C THR A 103 -14.81 14.34 8.66
N HIS A 104 -14.02 14.20 7.58
CA HIS A 104 -14.53 13.86 6.24
C HIS A 104 -15.33 12.56 6.23
N CYS A 105 -14.83 11.52 6.93
CA CYS A 105 -15.53 10.26 7.06
C CYS A 105 -16.82 10.38 7.86
N ASP A 106 -16.79 11.06 9.01
CA ASP A 106 -17.95 11.27 9.88
C ASP A 106 -19.08 12.02 9.13
N ASP A 107 -18.74 13.10 8.44
CA ASP A 107 -19.68 13.91 7.65
C ASP A 107 -20.37 13.13 6.52
N ARG A 108 -19.73 12.06 6.03
CA ARG A 108 -20.21 11.25 4.88
C ARG A 108 -20.67 9.86 5.26
N GLY A 109 -20.64 9.51 6.56
CA GLY A 109 -20.98 8.16 7.02
C GLY A 109 -20.05 7.07 6.47
N ILE A 110 -18.80 7.40 6.16
CA ILE A 110 -17.78 6.43 5.72
C ILE A 110 -17.28 5.69 6.96
N ALA A 111 -17.37 4.36 6.98
CA ALA A 111 -16.86 3.57 8.10
C ALA A 111 -15.34 3.73 8.25
N HIS A 112 -14.89 3.99 9.49
CA HIS A 112 -13.48 4.11 9.87
C HIS A 112 -13.27 3.71 11.33
N GLY A 113 -12.03 3.42 11.72
CA GLY A 113 -11.64 3.14 13.10
C GLY A 113 -11.76 1.67 13.50
N ALA A 114 -11.86 0.74 12.54
CA ALA A 114 -11.79 -0.68 12.85
C ALA A 114 -10.34 -1.04 13.20
N ARG A 115 -10.07 -1.33 14.48
CA ARG A 115 -8.81 -1.98 14.86
C ARG A 115 -8.68 -3.28 14.06
N TRP A 116 -7.47 -3.55 13.60
CA TRP A 116 -7.06 -4.79 12.91
C TRP A 116 -7.08 -6.00 13.85
N ASP A 117 -8.20 -6.23 14.53
CA ASP A 117 -8.45 -7.37 15.41
C ASP A 117 -9.79 -7.98 15.01
N GLY A 118 -9.77 -8.77 13.93
CA GLY A 118 -10.94 -9.50 13.42
C GLY A 118 -12.02 -8.68 12.72
N GLY A 119 -11.83 -7.35 12.57
CA GLY A 119 -12.75 -6.44 11.88
C GLY A 119 -12.40 -6.22 10.40
N LEU A 120 -13.44 -6.00 9.59
CA LEU A 120 -13.34 -5.71 8.16
C LEU A 120 -12.44 -4.50 7.91
N PHE A 121 -11.42 -4.66 7.06
CA PHE A 121 -10.62 -3.55 6.57
C PHE A 121 -11.50 -2.67 5.66
N VAL A 122 -11.71 -1.41 6.02
CA VAL A 122 -12.61 -0.48 5.29
C VAL A 122 -11.85 0.73 4.72
N ALA A 123 -12.46 1.39 3.72
CA ALA A 123 -11.91 2.56 3.05
C ALA A 123 -11.43 3.66 4.02
N GLY A 124 -12.20 3.94 5.07
CA GLY A 124 -11.83 4.96 6.06
C GLY A 124 -10.53 4.64 6.81
N ASP A 125 -10.22 3.36 7.04
CA ASP A 125 -8.96 2.98 7.72
C ASP A 125 -7.74 3.26 6.84
N TYR A 126 -7.84 2.99 5.54
CA TYR A 126 -6.77 3.33 4.60
C TYR A 126 -6.65 4.85 4.39
N LEU A 127 -7.77 5.58 4.39
CA LEU A 127 -7.74 7.04 4.34
C LEU A 127 -6.97 7.64 5.53
N LEU A 128 -7.15 7.07 6.73
CA LEU A 128 -6.45 7.50 7.95
C LEU A 128 -4.99 7.03 8.00
N SER A 129 -4.70 5.83 7.48
CA SER A 129 -3.38 5.19 7.53
C SER A 129 -2.98 4.58 6.18
N PRO A 130 -2.73 5.42 5.15
CA PRO A 130 -2.30 4.95 3.84
C PRO A 130 -0.85 4.45 3.88
N ILE A 131 -0.38 3.90 2.75
CA ILE A 131 1.01 3.44 2.60
C ILE A 131 1.98 4.61 2.81
N THR A 132 3.03 4.39 3.60
CA THR A 132 4.04 5.41 3.88
C THR A 132 5.21 5.28 2.91
N VAL A 133 5.50 6.35 2.19
CA VAL A 133 6.62 6.53 1.26
C VAL A 133 7.58 7.55 1.85
N CYS A 134 8.87 7.26 1.82
CA CYS A 134 9.91 8.20 2.19
C CYS A 134 10.50 8.83 0.93
N ASP A 135 10.25 10.13 0.71
CA ASP A 135 10.69 10.82 -0.51
C ASP A 135 12.21 11.01 -0.56
N GLU A 136 12.86 11.33 0.57
CA GLU A 136 14.32 11.51 0.64
C GLU A 136 15.08 10.23 0.23
N SER A 137 14.66 9.09 0.79
CA SER A 137 15.30 7.79 0.54
C SER A 137 14.72 7.06 -0.66
N LYS A 138 13.64 7.57 -1.26
CA LYS A 138 12.84 6.89 -2.29
C LYS A 138 12.50 5.46 -1.89
N ALA A 139 12.03 5.27 -0.66
CA ALA A 139 11.74 3.97 -0.08
C ALA A 139 10.29 3.84 0.40
N ILE A 140 9.85 2.61 0.63
CA ILE A 140 8.57 2.31 1.27
C ILE A 140 8.83 1.95 2.73
N ASP A 141 8.25 2.71 3.64
CA ASP A 141 8.41 2.53 5.09
C ASP A 141 7.43 1.47 5.63
N ASP A 142 6.15 1.57 5.28
CA ASP A 142 5.12 0.56 5.60
C ASP A 142 4.19 0.29 4.41
N GLY A 143 3.70 -0.96 4.32
CA GLY A 143 2.73 -1.39 3.32
C GLY A 143 3.33 -2.02 2.06
N ARG A 144 4.62 -2.42 2.09
CA ARG A 144 5.34 -3.06 0.97
C ARG A 144 4.59 -4.21 0.29
N HIS A 145 4.00 -5.13 1.06
CA HIS A 145 3.22 -6.24 0.48
C HIS A 145 1.91 -5.80 -0.13
N ARG A 146 1.20 -4.88 0.53
CA ARG A 146 -0.04 -4.31 -0.01
C ARG A 146 0.27 -3.62 -1.33
N LEU A 147 1.36 -2.85 -1.41
CA LEU A 147 1.81 -2.23 -2.66
C LEU A 147 2.14 -3.25 -3.75
N ALA A 148 2.91 -4.29 -3.41
CA ALA A 148 3.25 -5.35 -4.37
C ALA A 148 2.00 -6.10 -4.88
N TYR A 149 1.04 -6.36 -4.00
CA TYR A 149 -0.23 -6.97 -4.36
C TYR A 149 -1.07 -6.04 -5.24
N LEU A 150 -1.18 -4.75 -4.90
CA LEU A 150 -1.89 -3.78 -5.72
C LEU A 150 -1.30 -3.67 -7.13
N ARG A 151 0.03 -3.72 -7.28
CA ARG A 151 0.68 -3.77 -8.59
C ARG A 151 0.35 -5.04 -9.38
N LEU A 152 0.27 -6.20 -8.73
CA LEU A 152 -0.19 -7.43 -9.38
C LEU A 152 -1.62 -7.26 -9.92
N ARG A 153 -2.51 -6.71 -9.09
CA ARG A 153 -3.91 -6.45 -9.46
C ARG A 153 -4.01 -5.39 -10.55
N GLU A 154 -3.18 -4.35 -10.54
CA GLU A 154 -3.12 -3.37 -11.63
C GLU A 154 -2.70 -4.04 -12.95
N ALA A 155 -1.67 -4.89 -12.92
CA ALA A 155 -1.15 -5.57 -14.10
C ALA A 155 -2.15 -6.55 -14.76
N ASP A 156 -3.06 -7.15 -13.98
CA ASP A 156 -4.14 -7.99 -14.51
C ASP A 156 -5.46 -7.24 -14.78
N GLY A 157 -5.47 -5.92 -14.57
CA GLY A 157 -6.61 -5.04 -14.83
C GLY A 157 -7.69 -5.06 -13.74
N SER A 158 -7.47 -5.72 -12.61
CA SER A 158 -8.41 -5.77 -11.49
C SER A 158 -8.15 -4.73 -10.38
N GLY A 159 -6.97 -4.10 -10.37
CA GLY A 159 -6.52 -3.15 -9.35
C GLY A 159 -6.58 -1.68 -9.76
N PRO A 160 -6.44 -0.74 -8.81
CA PRO A 160 -6.40 0.70 -9.11
C PRO A 160 -5.08 1.08 -9.80
N SER A 161 -5.09 2.13 -10.63
CA SER A 161 -3.88 2.69 -11.25
C SER A 161 -3.17 3.74 -10.38
N GLU A 162 -3.89 4.29 -9.40
CA GLU A 162 -3.40 5.31 -8.48
C GLU A 162 -3.91 5.03 -7.07
N ILE A 163 -3.12 5.45 -6.08
CA ILE A 163 -3.43 5.24 -4.68
C ILE A 163 -3.10 6.48 -3.86
N LEU A 164 -3.85 6.68 -2.78
CA LEU A 164 -3.45 7.59 -1.71
C LEU A 164 -2.21 7.05 -0.98
N VAL A 165 -1.21 7.91 -0.78
CA VAL A 165 -0.01 7.65 0.02
C VAL A 165 0.23 8.76 1.03
N LYS A 166 0.87 8.39 2.14
CA LYS A 166 1.51 9.30 3.07
C LYS A 166 2.98 9.43 2.67
N VAL A 167 3.44 10.64 2.48
CA VAL A 167 4.81 10.98 2.08
C VAL A 167 5.52 11.61 3.26
N SER A 168 6.58 10.99 3.78
CA SER A 168 7.48 11.65 4.71
C SER A 168 8.41 12.57 3.94
N LEU A 169 8.37 13.85 4.30
CA LEU A 169 9.19 14.92 3.74
C LEU A 169 10.56 14.98 4.42
#